data_AF-O86252-F1
#
_entry.id   AF-O86252-F1
#
_cell.length_a   1.000
_cell.length_b   1.000
_cell.length_c   1.000
_cell.angle_alpha   90.00
_cell.angle_beta   90.00
_cell.angle_gamma   90.00
#
_symmetry.space_group_name_H-M   'P 1'
#
loop_
_entity.id
_entity.type
_entity.pdbx_description
1 polymer ?
#
loop_
_entity_poly.entity_id
_entity_poly.type
_entity_poly.pdbx_seq_one_letter_code
_entity_poly.pdbx_strand_id
1 'polypeptide(L)'
;AHLHIGEGGVNLSNQASGRSLLVENLTGNITVEGALRVNNQVGGAAVAGSSANFEFKAGADTNNGTATFNNDIHLGKAVNLRVDAHTAYFNGNIYLGKSTNLKVNGHSAHFKNIDATKSDNGLNTSALDLSGVTDKVNINKLTTSATNVNIKNFDIKELVVTTRVQSFGQYTIFGENIGDKSRIGVVSLQTGYSPAYSGGVTFKGGKKLVIDEIYHAPWNYFDARNVTDVEINKRILFGAPGNIAGKTGLMFNNLTLNSNASMDYGKDLDLTIQGHFTNNQGTMNLFVQDGRVATLNAGHQASMIFNNLVDSATGFYKPLIKINNAQNLTKNKEHVLVKARNIDYNLVGVQGASYDNISASNTNLQDQFKERLALYNNNNRMDICVVRKNNTDDIKACGMAIG
;
A
#
# COMPACT_ATOMS: atom_id res chain seq x y z
N ALA A 1 -11.68 -38.14 -3.25
CA ALA A 1 -10.38 -38.80 -3.01
C ALA A 1 -9.40 -37.79 -2.42
N HIS A 2 -8.41 -38.22 -1.64
CA HIS A 2 -7.48 -37.32 -0.97
C HIS A 2 -6.07 -37.90 -0.99
N LEU A 3 -5.09 -37.14 -1.50
CA LEU A 3 -3.68 -37.47 -1.43
C LEU A 3 -3.06 -36.71 -0.25
N HIS A 4 -2.55 -37.46 0.73
CA HIS A 4 -1.96 -36.88 1.93
C HIS A 4 -0.47 -37.22 2.00
N ILE A 5 0.38 -36.20 1.93
CA ILE A 5 1.83 -36.30 2.13
C ILE A 5 2.13 -35.90 3.56
N GLY A 6 2.55 -36.88 4.38
CA GLY A 6 2.84 -36.67 5.79
C GLY A 6 4.10 -35.83 6.05
N GLU A 7 4.51 -35.76 7.32
CA GLU A 7 5.57 -34.88 7.82
C GLU A 7 6.95 -35.09 7.18
N GLY A 8 7.19 -36.28 6.59
CA GLY A 8 8.40 -36.55 5.79
C GLY A 8 8.55 -35.59 4.61
N GLY A 9 7.45 -35.07 4.08
CA GLY A 9 7.42 -34.08 3.01
C GLY A 9 7.87 -34.65 1.67
N VAL A 10 8.48 -33.81 0.84
CA VAL A 10 8.90 -34.15 -0.52
C VAL A 10 10.36 -33.79 -0.73
N ASN A 11 11.15 -34.71 -1.26
CA ASN A 11 12.55 -34.47 -1.58
C ASN A 11 12.82 -34.67 -3.06
N LEU A 12 13.46 -33.68 -3.70
CA LEU A 12 13.89 -33.72 -5.07
C LEU A 12 15.43 -33.68 -5.13
N SER A 13 16.05 -34.80 -5.47
CA SER A 13 17.48 -34.80 -5.79
C SER A 13 17.68 -34.07 -7.13
N ASN A 14 18.48 -33.01 -7.17
CA ASN A 14 18.77 -32.21 -8.35
C ASN A 14 20.29 -32.11 -8.60
N GLN A 15 20.71 -32.35 -9.84
CA GLN A 15 22.11 -32.30 -10.30
C GLN A 15 22.24 -31.34 -11.50
N ALA A 16 23.15 -31.61 -12.45
CA ALA A 16 23.52 -30.67 -13.50
C ALA A 16 22.42 -30.37 -14.54
N SER A 17 21.43 -31.24 -14.76
CA SER A 17 20.46 -31.09 -15.86
C SER A 17 19.11 -30.45 -15.49
N GLY A 18 18.93 -30.02 -14.23
CA GLY A 18 17.61 -29.61 -13.73
C GLY A 18 16.63 -30.78 -13.65
N ARG A 19 15.65 -30.71 -12.74
CA ARG A 19 14.67 -31.78 -12.56
C ARG A 19 13.32 -31.22 -12.15
N SER A 20 12.27 -31.91 -12.60
CA SER A 20 10.90 -31.64 -12.20
C SER A 20 10.31 -32.84 -11.47
N LEU A 21 9.54 -32.58 -10.42
CA LEU A 21 8.74 -33.57 -9.72
C LEU A 21 7.27 -33.16 -9.77
N LEU A 22 6.44 -34.01 -10.39
CA LEU A 22 5.01 -33.82 -10.48
C LEU A 22 4.30 -34.71 -9.46
N VAL A 23 3.45 -34.09 -8.63
CA VAL A 23 2.51 -34.75 -7.74
C VAL A 23 1.10 -34.37 -8.20
N GLU A 24 0.35 -35.35 -8.68
CA GLU A 24 -0.96 -35.13 -9.29
C GLU A 24 -2.03 -36.01 -8.65
N ASN A 25 -3.17 -35.40 -8.34
CA ASN A 25 -4.40 -36.09 -7.96
C ASN A 25 -5.50 -35.63 -8.92
N LEU A 26 -5.93 -36.53 -9.80
CA LEU A 26 -6.84 -36.21 -10.91
C LEU A 26 -8.22 -35.72 -10.44
N THR A 27 -8.75 -36.29 -9.36
CA THR A 27 -10.14 -36.05 -8.96
C THR A 27 -10.30 -35.37 -7.60
N GLY A 28 -9.22 -35.32 -6.82
CA GLY A 28 -9.30 -34.98 -5.40
C GLY A 28 -8.26 -33.97 -4.91
N ASN A 29 -8.22 -33.83 -3.58
CA ASN A 29 -7.36 -32.85 -2.91
C ASN A 29 -5.94 -33.38 -2.71
N ILE A 30 -5.01 -32.45 -2.50
CA ILE A 30 -3.64 -32.73 -2.06
C ILE A 30 -3.39 -31.95 -0.77
N THR A 31 -2.89 -32.63 0.27
CA THR A 31 -2.34 -31.97 1.47
C THR A 31 -0.89 -32.37 1.68
N VAL A 32 -0.04 -31.39 1.96
CA VAL A 32 1.38 -31.56 2.27
C VAL A 32 1.66 -31.04 3.68
N GLU A 33 1.97 -31.95 4.60
CA GLU A 33 2.30 -31.63 6.00
C GLU A 33 3.81 -31.36 6.21
N GLY A 34 4.66 -31.97 5.39
CA GLY A 34 6.12 -31.87 5.49
C GLY A 34 6.76 -30.83 4.58
N ALA A 35 8.05 -30.56 4.81
CA ALA A 35 8.81 -29.58 4.03
C ALA A 35 9.15 -30.08 2.61
N LEU A 36 9.33 -29.12 1.68
CA LEU A 36 9.93 -29.36 0.37
C LEU A 36 11.46 -29.24 0.47
N ARG A 37 12.18 -30.26 0.00
CA ARG A 37 13.64 -30.36 0.09
C ARG A 37 14.25 -30.58 -1.28
N VAL A 38 15.38 -29.92 -1.52
CA VAL A 38 16.24 -30.21 -2.67
C VAL A 38 17.54 -30.79 -2.15
N ASN A 39 17.96 -31.94 -2.65
CA ASN A 39 19.16 -32.66 -2.18
C ASN A 39 19.18 -32.86 -0.65
N ASN A 40 18.04 -33.28 -0.08
CA ASN A 40 17.82 -33.51 1.35
C ASN A 40 17.89 -32.26 2.24
N GLN A 41 17.92 -31.06 1.67
CA GLN A 41 18.01 -29.80 2.41
C GLN A 41 16.77 -28.92 2.19
N VAL A 42 16.20 -28.41 3.30
CA VAL A 42 15.17 -27.37 3.26
C VAL A 42 15.82 -26.06 2.82
N GLY A 43 15.21 -25.36 1.86
CA GLY A 43 15.84 -24.20 1.24
C GLY A 43 17.05 -24.55 0.36
N GLY A 44 17.23 -25.84 0.03
CA GLY A 44 18.25 -26.32 -0.89
C GLY A 44 18.22 -25.54 -2.21
N ALA A 45 19.37 -25.41 -2.84
CA ALA A 45 19.56 -24.57 -4.02
C ALA A 45 19.85 -25.40 -5.28
N ALA A 46 19.60 -24.79 -6.42
CA ALA A 46 19.97 -25.27 -7.73
C ALA A 46 20.85 -24.23 -8.47
N VAL A 47 21.46 -24.66 -9.56
CA VAL A 47 22.23 -23.79 -10.45
C VAL A 47 21.29 -23.12 -11.44
N ALA A 48 21.56 -21.87 -11.79
CA ALA A 48 20.81 -21.17 -12.84
C ALA A 48 20.98 -21.93 -14.17
N GLY A 49 19.86 -22.24 -14.85
CA GLY A 49 19.82 -23.12 -16.03
C GLY A 49 19.49 -24.59 -15.72
N SER A 50 19.55 -25.00 -14.45
CA SER A 50 19.32 -26.37 -13.98
C SER A 50 18.37 -26.39 -12.79
N SER A 51 17.22 -25.74 -12.93
CA SER A 51 16.29 -25.52 -11.81
C SER A 51 15.72 -26.81 -11.24
N ALA A 52 15.36 -26.77 -9.95
CA ALA A 52 14.56 -27.80 -9.30
C ALA A 52 13.10 -27.33 -9.28
N ASN A 53 12.20 -28.10 -9.90
CA ASN A 53 10.80 -27.70 -10.07
C ASN A 53 9.88 -28.67 -9.32
N PHE A 54 9.11 -28.16 -8.38
CA PHE A 54 8.01 -28.90 -7.75
C PHE A 54 6.71 -28.51 -8.43
N GLU A 55 5.91 -29.49 -8.83
CA GLU A 55 4.62 -29.28 -9.46
C GLU A 55 3.56 -30.09 -8.71
N PHE A 56 2.51 -29.40 -8.25
CA PHE A 56 1.37 -30.01 -7.59
C PHE A 56 0.08 -29.71 -8.36
N LYS A 57 -0.68 -30.74 -8.69
CA LYS A 57 -1.94 -30.62 -9.43
C LYS A 57 -3.07 -31.32 -8.68
N ALA A 58 -4.03 -30.56 -8.16
CA ALA A 58 -5.16 -31.09 -7.39
C ALA A 58 -6.46 -30.94 -8.18
N GLY A 59 -7.17 -32.05 -8.38
CA GLY A 59 -8.44 -32.11 -9.11
C GLY A 59 -8.29 -31.74 -10.58
N ALA A 60 -7.27 -32.25 -11.26
CA ALA A 60 -6.97 -31.94 -12.66
C ALA A 60 -8.15 -32.18 -13.63
N ASP A 61 -8.93 -33.24 -13.42
CA ASP A 61 -10.09 -33.58 -14.26
C ASP A 61 -11.38 -32.91 -13.78
N THR A 62 -11.45 -32.55 -12.49
CA THR A 62 -12.67 -32.00 -11.87
C THR A 62 -12.68 -30.47 -11.79
N ASN A 63 -11.51 -29.83 -11.94
CA ASN A 63 -11.30 -28.40 -11.70
C ASN A 63 -11.83 -27.92 -10.33
N ASN A 64 -11.88 -28.83 -9.34
CA ASN A 64 -12.46 -28.59 -8.02
C ASN A 64 -11.55 -29.10 -6.88
N GLY A 65 -10.31 -29.45 -7.18
CA GLY A 65 -9.37 -29.94 -6.16
C GLY A 65 -8.79 -28.80 -5.32
N THR A 66 -8.59 -29.07 -4.04
CA THR A 66 -7.88 -28.17 -3.12
C THR A 66 -6.44 -28.65 -2.91
N ALA A 67 -5.48 -27.74 -2.97
CA ALA A 67 -4.09 -28.00 -2.59
C ALA A 67 -3.74 -27.24 -1.31
N THR A 68 -3.35 -27.96 -0.26
CA THR A 68 -3.05 -27.39 1.06
C THR A 68 -1.61 -27.68 1.47
N PHE A 69 -0.85 -26.64 1.80
CA PHE A 69 0.50 -26.73 2.33
C PHE A 69 0.52 -26.19 3.77
N ASN A 70 0.72 -27.09 4.73
CA ASN A 70 0.64 -26.76 6.15
C ASN A 70 1.98 -26.31 6.76
N ASN A 71 3.09 -26.58 6.07
CA ASN A 71 4.44 -26.24 6.51
C ASN A 71 5.00 -24.99 5.82
N ASP A 72 6.04 -24.41 6.41
CA ASP A 72 6.81 -23.35 5.79
C ASP A 72 7.52 -23.89 4.53
N ILE A 73 7.50 -23.11 3.45
CA ILE A 73 8.09 -23.45 2.16
C ILE A 73 9.31 -22.57 1.94
N HIS A 74 10.48 -23.19 1.81
CA HIS A 74 11.73 -22.51 1.49
C HIS A 74 12.18 -22.86 0.08
N LEU A 75 11.99 -21.96 -0.86
CA LEU A 75 12.50 -22.09 -2.22
C LEU A 75 13.90 -21.46 -2.27
N GLY A 76 14.95 -22.28 -2.29
CA GLY A 76 16.33 -21.81 -2.43
C GLY A 76 16.61 -21.24 -3.83
N LYS A 77 17.88 -20.89 -4.13
CA LYS A 77 18.21 -20.31 -5.45
C LYS A 77 17.78 -21.26 -6.58
N ALA A 78 17.12 -20.73 -7.61
CA ALA A 78 16.65 -21.50 -8.77
C ALA A 78 15.76 -22.71 -8.45
N VAL A 79 14.99 -22.64 -7.35
CA VAL A 79 13.95 -23.62 -7.02
C VAL A 79 12.57 -23.02 -7.30
N ASN A 80 11.75 -23.75 -8.03
CA ASN A 80 10.43 -23.31 -8.47
C ASN A 80 9.34 -24.19 -7.86
N LEU A 81 8.18 -23.58 -7.60
CA LEU A 81 6.98 -24.26 -7.18
C LEU A 81 5.83 -23.85 -8.09
N ARG A 82 5.15 -24.82 -8.69
CA ARG A 82 3.90 -24.64 -9.42
C ARG A 82 2.78 -25.38 -8.71
N VAL A 83 1.66 -24.70 -8.49
CA VAL A 83 0.44 -25.30 -7.93
C VAL A 83 -0.73 -25.00 -8.85
N ASP A 84 -1.33 -26.05 -9.40
CA ASP A 84 -2.58 -25.96 -10.17
C ASP A 84 -3.69 -26.62 -9.33
N ALA A 85 -4.63 -25.83 -8.84
CA ALA A 85 -5.74 -26.29 -8.00
C ALA A 85 -6.93 -25.34 -8.14
N HIS A 86 -8.15 -25.78 -7.82
CA HIS A 86 -9.28 -24.86 -7.71
C HIS A 86 -9.03 -23.84 -6.60
N THR A 87 -8.60 -24.31 -5.43
CA THR A 87 -8.20 -23.46 -4.31
C THR A 87 -6.85 -23.91 -3.77
N ALA A 88 -5.94 -22.97 -3.56
CA ALA A 88 -4.64 -23.23 -2.95
C ALA A 88 -4.54 -22.54 -1.58
N TYR A 89 -4.18 -23.31 -0.54
CA TYR A 89 -3.91 -22.81 0.80
C TYR A 89 -2.44 -23.01 1.16
N PHE A 90 -1.77 -21.91 1.50
CA PHE A 90 -0.41 -21.91 2.06
C PHE A 90 -0.49 -21.40 3.50
N ASN A 91 -0.66 -22.33 4.43
CA ASN A 91 -0.82 -22.06 5.85
C ASN A 91 0.53 -21.77 6.53
N GLY A 92 1.63 -22.25 5.94
CA GLY A 92 2.99 -21.85 6.28
C GLY A 92 3.44 -20.57 5.58
N ASN A 93 4.57 -20.01 6.03
CA ASN A 93 5.25 -18.93 5.36
C ASN A 93 5.96 -19.43 4.10
N ILE A 94 6.08 -18.59 3.09
CA ILE A 94 6.86 -18.89 1.87
C ILE A 94 8.06 -17.97 1.79
N TYR A 95 9.24 -18.53 1.57
CA TYR A 95 10.49 -17.81 1.41
C TYR A 95 11.04 -18.02 0.00
N LEU A 96 11.16 -16.94 -0.75
CA LEU A 96 11.68 -16.95 -2.12
C LEU A 96 13.15 -16.54 -2.14
N GLY A 97 14.04 -17.48 -2.49
CA GLY A 97 15.44 -17.23 -2.82
C GLY A 97 15.60 -16.53 -4.16
N LYS A 98 16.85 -16.35 -4.63
CA LYS A 98 17.16 -15.74 -5.95
C LYS A 98 16.71 -16.63 -7.11
N SER A 99 16.24 -16.04 -8.21
CA SER A 99 15.85 -16.75 -9.43
C SER A 99 14.74 -17.80 -9.19
N THR A 100 13.84 -17.56 -8.24
CA THR A 100 12.76 -18.51 -7.90
C THR A 100 11.45 -18.10 -8.53
N ASN A 101 10.64 -19.07 -8.94
CA ASN A 101 9.30 -18.83 -9.43
C ASN A 101 8.28 -19.60 -8.57
N LEU A 102 7.39 -18.87 -7.92
CA LEU A 102 6.17 -19.41 -7.34
C LEU A 102 5.02 -19.13 -8.29
N LYS A 103 4.50 -20.17 -8.94
CA LYS A 103 3.34 -20.09 -9.82
C LYS A 103 2.12 -20.75 -9.19
N VAL A 104 0.99 -20.06 -9.18
CA VAL A 104 -0.29 -20.64 -8.77
C VAL A 104 -1.36 -20.32 -9.81
N ASN A 105 -2.06 -21.36 -10.25
CA ASN A 105 -3.23 -21.25 -11.13
C ASN A 105 -4.45 -21.84 -10.40
N GLY A 106 -5.59 -21.17 -10.51
CA GLY A 106 -6.80 -21.62 -9.81
C GLY A 106 -7.92 -20.60 -9.76
N HIS A 107 -8.96 -20.92 -9.00
CA HIS A 107 -10.02 -19.98 -8.69
C HIS A 107 -9.55 -18.98 -7.62
N SER A 108 -9.01 -19.48 -6.51
CA SER A 108 -8.52 -18.65 -5.40
C SER A 108 -7.21 -19.17 -4.81
N ALA A 109 -6.43 -18.26 -4.22
CA ALA A 109 -5.20 -18.61 -3.51
C ALA A 109 -5.08 -17.82 -2.21
N HIS A 110 -4.68 -18.51 -1.14
CA HIS A 110 -4.58 -17.96 0.20
C HIS A 110 -3.19 -18.21 0.75
N PHE A 111 -2.52 -17.13 1.13
CA PHE A 111 -1.17 -17.16 1.67
C PHE A 111 -1.16 -16.56 3.06
N LYS A 112 -0.44 -17.22 3.98
CA LYS A 112 -0.04 -16.60 5.24
C LYS A 112 0.92 -15.44 4.94
N ASN A 113 2.21 -15.73 4.82
CA ASN A 113 3.23 -14.73 4.53
C ASN A 113 4.08 -15.16 3.35
N ILE A 114 4.49 -14.19 2.53
CA ILE A 114 5.47 -14.39 1.46
C ILE A 114 6.62 -13.42 1.70
N ASP A 115 7.83 -13.97 1.83
CA ASP A 115 9.07 -13.24 1.96
C ASP A 115 9.90 -13.44 0.67
N ALA A 116 9.90 -12.41 -0.17
CA ALA A 116 10.70 -12.32 -1.38
C ALA A 116 11.90 -11.38 -1.20
N THR A 117 12.32 -11.11 0.04
CA THR A 117 13.41 -10.18 0.31
C THR A 117 14.70 -10.63 -0.35
N LYS A 118 14.96 -11.94 -0.56
CA LYS A 118 16.18 -12.45 -1.21
C LYS A 118 16.24 -12.27 -2.72
N SER A 119 15.15 -11.80 -3.34
CA SER A 119 15.10 -11.43 -4.75
C SER A 119 16.05 -10.27 -5.06
N ASP A 120 16.56 -10.25 -6.28
CA ASP A 120 17.57 -9.31 -6.77
C ASP A 120 17.41 -9.14 -8.29
N ASN A 121 17.90 -8.06 -8.89
CA ASN A 121 17.63 -7.75 -10.29
C ASN A 121 18.27 -8.72 -11.30
N GLY A 122 17.80 -8.66 -12.55
CA GLY A 122 18.34 -9.42 -13.68
C GLY A 122 18.07 -10.91 -13.51
N LEU A 123 19.10 -11.73 -13.73
CA LEU A 123 19.00 -13.20 -13.66
C LEU A 123 18.64 -13.71 -12.24
N ASN A 124 18.76 -12.89 -11.21
CA ASN A 124 18.42 -13.24 -9.83
C ASN A 124 16.98 -12.90 -9.44
N THR A 125 16.19 -12.36 -10.37
CA THR A 125 14.84 -11.87 -10.08
C THR A 125 13.91 -13.04 -9.80
N SER A 126 13.20 -12.95 -8.68
CA SER A 126 12.18 -13.92 -8.30
C SER A 126 10.81 -13.45 -8.76
N ALA A 127 9.99 -14.40 -9.15
CA ALA A 127 8.65 -14.19 -9.64
C ALA A 127 7.62 -14.83 -8.71
N LEU A 128 6.61 -14.05 -8.38
CA LEU A 128 5.35 -14.49 -7.80
C LEU A 128 4.31 -14.44 -8.92
N ASP A 129 4.15 -15.54 -9.65
CA ASP A 129 3.21 -15.67 -10.77
C ASP A 129 1.84 -16.19 -10.29
N LEU A 130 0.97 -15.27 -9.91
CA LEU A 130 -0.40 -15.53 -9.48
C LEU A 130 -1.42 -15.04 -10.53
N SER A 131 -0.95 -14.81 -11.76
CA SER A 131 -1.75 -14.26 -12.86
C SER A 131 -2.83 -15.22 -13.36
N GLY A 132 -2.67 -16.51 -13.06
CA GLY A 132 -3.62 -17.59 -13.35
C GLY A 132 -4.66 -17.80 -12.25
N VAL A 133 -4.66 -17.01 -11.18
CA VAL A 133 -5.75 -17.00 -10.20
C VAL A 133 -6.88 -16.12 -10.72
N THR A 134 -8.07 -16.69 -10.89
CA THR A 134 -9.17 -16.03 -11.62
C THR A 134 -10.08 -15.16 -10.76
N ASP A 135 -10.29 -15.51 -9.50
CA ASP A 135 -11.14 -14.73 -8.58
C ASP A 135 -10.29 -13.79 -7.72
N LYS A 136 -9.70 -14.29 -6.63
CA LYS A 136 -8.98 -13.45 -5.68
C LYS A 136 -7.78 -14.15 -5.03
N VAL A 137 -6.70 -13.40 -4.89
CA VAL A 137 -5.53 -13.78 -4.10
C VAL A 137 -5.57 -13.07 -2.76
N ASN A 138 -5.36 -13.79 -1.67
CA ASN A 138 -5.32 -13.23 -0.32
C ASN A 138 -3.94 -13.49 0.29
N ILE A 139 -3.26 -12.44 0.75
CA ILE A 139 -1.93 -12.53 1.37
C ILE A 139 -1.96 -11.76 2.69
N ASN A 140 -1.60 -12.37 3.84
CA ASN A 140 -1.52 -11.59 5.07
C ASN A 140 -0.32 -10.63 5.05
N LYS A 141 0.87 -11.10 4.68
CA LYS A 141 2.05 -10.24 4.55
C LYS A 141 2.86 -10.58 3.31
N LEU A 142 3.15 -9.58 2.49
CA LEU A 142 4.05 -9.67 1.35
C LEU A 142 5.25 -8.77 1.61
N THR A 143 6.45 -9.34 1.74
CA THR A 143 7.70 -8.57 1.87
C THR A 143 8.50 -8.72 0.58
N THR A 144 8.84 -7.61 -0.07
CA THR A 144 9.50 -7.62 -1.38
C THR A 144 10.75 -6.74 -1.40
N SER A 145 11.58 -6.92 -2.44
CA SER A 145 12.73 -6.06 -2.75
C SER A 145 12.73 -5.73 -4.26
N ALA A 146 13.28 -6.63 -5.06
CA ALA A 146 13.30 -6.61 -6.52
C ALA A 146 12.51 -7.81 -7.06
N THR A 147 11.19 -7.79 -6.97
CA THR A 147 10.33 -8.96 -7.18
C THR A 147 9.31 -8.70 -8.28
N ASN A 148 9.13 -9.65 -9.20
CA ASN A 148 8.05 -9.61 -10.18
C ASN A 148 6.79 -10.23 -9.57
N VAL A 149 5.79 -9.41 -9.27
CA VAL A 149 4.52 -9.83 -8.68
C VAL A 149 3.45 -9.76 -9.77
N ASN A 150 3.15 -10.90 -10.40
CA ASN A 150 2.14 -10.97 -11.46
C ASN A 150 0.81 -11.37 -10.82
N ILE A 151 -0.07 -10.39 -10.58
CA ILE A 151 -1.31 -10.57 -9.81
C ILE A 151 -2.39 -9.61 -10.31
N LYS A 152 -3.63 -10.09 -10.46
CA LYS A 152 -4.74 -9.31 -11.03
C LYS A 152 -5.71 -8.77 -9.99
N ASN A 153 -6.28 -9.62 -9.13
CA ASN A 153 -7.23 -9.19 -8.10
C ASN A 153 -6.78 -9.73 -6.75
N PHE A 154 -6.51 -8.83 -5.80
CA PHE A 154 -5.88 -9.21 -4.55
C PHE A 154 -6.32 -8.43 -3.32
N ASP A 155 -6.07 -9.05 -2.17
CA ASP A 155 -6.12 -8.42 -0.86
C ASP A 155 -4.84 -8.76 -0.10
N ILE A 156 -3.97 -7.76 0.04
CA ILE A 156 -2.71 -7.87 0.79
C ILE A 156 -2.90 -7.10 2.09
N LYS A 157 -2.88 -7.76 3.25
CA LYS A 157 -3.08 -7.04 4.52
C LYS A 157 -1.90 -6.13 4.85
N GLU A 158 -0.68 -6.59 4.60
CA GLU A 158 0.56 -5.82 4.80
C GLU A 158 1.54 -6.04 3.63
N LEU A 159 1.92 -4.96 2.96
CA LEU A 159 2.99 -4.92 1.97
C LEU A 159 4.20 -4.20 2.57
N VAL A 160 5.33 -4.90 2.69
CA VAL A 160 6.59 -4.32 3.15
C VAL A 160 7.59 -4.26 2.00
N VAL A 161 8.04 -3.06 1.67
CA VAL A 161 8.93 -2.81 0.54
C VAL A 161 10.32 -2.53 1.07
N THR A 162 11.20 -3.51 0.93
CA THR A 162 12.60 -3.43 1.36
C THR A 162 13.50 -2.97 0.23
N THR A 163 14.72 -2.59 0.59
CA THR A 163 15.77 -2.18 -0.35
C THR A 163 16.97 -3.12 -0.19
N ARG A 164 17.78 -3.33 -1.24
CA ARG A 164 19.11 -3.96 -1.08
C ARG A 164 20.20 -3.05 -1.64
N VAL A 165 21.38 -3.18 -1.05
CA VAL A 165 22.55 -2.33 -1.33
C VAL A 165 23.22 -2.64 -2.67
N GLN A 166 22.96 -3.82 -3.25
CA GLN A 166 23.86 -4.40 -4.26
C GLN A 166 23.65 -3.88 -5.69
N SER A 167 22.56 -3.19 -6.03
CA SER A 167 22.32 -2.80 -7.42
C SER A 167 21.34 -1.64 -7.61
N PHE A 168 21.56 -0.85 -8.66
CA PHE A 168 20.65 0.19 -9.13
C PHE A 168 19.36 -0.41 -9.70
N GLY A 169 18.24 0.28 -9.52
CA GLY A 169 16.96 -0.08 -10.15
C GLY A 169 16.29 -1.31 -9.55
N GLN A 170 16.51 -1.64 -8.27
CA GLN A 170 15.83 -2.73 -7.60
C GLN A 170 14.43 -2.31 -7.18
N TYR A 171 13.42 -2.80 -7.88
CA TYR A 171 12.04 -2.50 -7.54
C TYR A 171 11.14 -3.72 -7.73
N THR A 172 10.09 -3.73 -6.93
CA THR A 172 8.99 -4.66 -7.05
C THR A 172 8.07 -4.18 -8.15
N ILE A 173 7.68 -5.09 -9.05
CA ILE A 173 6.82 -4.79 -10.18
C ILE A 173 5.51 -5.56 -9.98
N PHE A 174 4.41 -4.85 -9.83
CA PHE A 174 3.08 -5.44 -10.02
C PHE A 174 2.82 -5.52 -11.53
N GLY A 175 3.15 -6.68 -12.11
CA GLY A 175 3.34 -6.90 -13.54
C GLY A 175 2.07 -7.14 -14.36
N GLU A 176 0.90 -7.11 -13.72
CA GLU A 176 -0.40 -7.34 -14.35
C GLU A 176 -1.31 -6.13 -14.18
N ASN A 177 -2.43 -6.11 -14.91
CA ASN A 177 -3.50 -5.14 -14.65
C ASN A 177 -4.24 -5.54 -13.37
N ILE A 178 -4.21 -4.69 -12.36
CA ILE A 178 -4.75 -4.99 -11.02
C ILE A 178 -6.29 -4.82 -10.90
N GLY A 179 -6.98 -4.55 -12.01
CA GLY A 179 -8.44 -4.37 -12.04
C GLY A 179 -8.92 -3.18 -11.20
N ASP A 180 -10.07 -3.33 -10.55
CA ASP A 180 -10.72 -2.30 -9.74
C ASP A 180 -11.14 -2.74 -8.33
N LYS A 181 -10.77 -3.96 -7.93
CA LYS A 181 -11.12 -4.56 -6.63
C LYS A 181 -9.90 -4.83 -5.73
N SER A 182 -8.71 -4.50 -6.20
CA SER A 182 -7.47 -4.75 -5.48
C SER A 182 -7.32 -3.85 -4.26
N ARG A 183 -6.85 -4.43 -3.16
CA ARG A 183 -6.72 -3.78 -1.86
C ARG A 183 -5.38 -4.07 -1.20
N ILE A 184 -4.82 -3.07 -0.55
CA ILE A 184 -3.72 -3.21 0.40
C ILE A 184 -4.15 -2.63 1.75
N GLY A 185 -4.01 -3.37 2.84
CA GLY A 185 -4.24 -2.81 4.18
C GLY A 185 -3.18 -1.76 4.49
N VAL A 186 -1.95 -2.22 4.69
CA VAL A 186 -0.81 -1.36 5.05
C VAL A 186 0.29 -1.47 4.00
N VAL A 187 0.79 -0.33 3.53
CA VAL A 187 2.05 -0.23 2.78
C VAL A 187 3.11 0.34 3.71
N SER A 188 4.19 -0.39 3.90
CA SER A 188 5.36 0.01 4.70
C SER A 188 6.60 0.06 3.81
N LEU A 189 7.02 1.28 3.46
CA LEU A 189 8.29 1.47 2.77
C LEU A 189 9.41 1.46 3.82
N GLN A 190 10.44 0.66 3.61
CA GLN A 190 11.64 0.70 4.44
C GLN A 190 12.63 1.73 3.89
N THR A 191 13.40 2.35 4.76
CA THR A 191 14.45 3.30 4.37
C THR A 191 15.39 2.67 3.34
N GLY A 192 15.58 3.36 2.22
CA GLY A 192 16.55 2.98 1.20
C GLY A 192 17.96 3.45 1.51
N TYR A 193 18.84 3.33 0.52
CA TYR A 193 20.25 3.64 0.65
C TYR A 193 20.63 4.89 -0.18
N SER A 194 21.03 5.95 0.52
CA SER A 194 21.52 7.19 -0.09
C SER A 194 22.85 6.97 -0.83
N PRO A 195 23.15 7.72 -1.90
CA PRO A 195 22.27 8.66 -2.64
C PRO A 195 21.65 8.04 -3.90
N ALA A 196 21.90 6.75 -4.15
CA ALA A 196 21.80 6.15 -5.48
C ALA A 196 20.93 4.88 -5.54
N TYR A 197 20.67 4.25 -4.38
CA TYR A 197 20.04 2.93 -4.29
C TYR A 197 18.65 3.08 -3.69
N SER A 198 17.66 3.21 -4.58
CA SER A 198 16.25 3.22 -4.18
C SER A 198 15.63 1.85 -4.39
N GLY A 199 14.96 1.37 -3.34
CA GLY A 199 13.91 0.36 -3.50
C GLY A 199 12.64 1.04 -3.98
N GLY A 200 11.69 0.25 -4.47
CA GLY A 200 10.38 0.80 -4.75
C GLY A 200 9.40 -0.21 -5.29
N VAL A 201 8.18 0.28 -5.51
CA VAL A 201 7.10 -0.48 -6.15
C VAL A 201 6.64 0.27 -7.38
N THR A 202 6.40 -0.44 -8.47
CA THR A 202 5.74 0.06 -9.66
C THR A 202 4.56 -0.82 -10.03
N PHE A 203 3.55 -0.23 -10.67
CA PHE A 203 2.41 -0.95 -11.22
C PHE A 203 2.39 -0.85 -12.74
N LYS A 204 2.10 -1.96 -13.42
CA LYS A 204 1.88 -1.96 -14.88
C LYS A 204 0.61 -1.22 -15.25
N GLY A 205 -0.47 -1.43 -14.50
CA GLY A 205 -1.73 -0.75 -14.73
C GLY A 205 -2.84 -1.20 -13.77
N GLY A 206 -3.92 -0.42 -13.72
CA GLY A 206 -5.10 -0.74 -12.93
C GLY A 206 -6.14 0.38 -13.05
N LYS A 207 -7.40 0.06 -12.78
CA LYS A 207 -8.44 1.08 -12.69
C LYS A 207 -8.50 1.64 -11.27
N LYS A 208 -8.51 0.79 -10.24
CA LYS A 208 -8.61 1.23 -8.85
C LYS A 208 -7.76 0.40 -7.90
N LEU A 209 -7.08 1.07 -6.98
CA LEU A 209 -6.38 0.48 -5.84
C LEU A 209 -6.83 1.16 -4.55
N VAL A 210 -7.34 0.37 -3.61
CA VAL A 210 -7.71 0.85 -2.27
C VAL A 210 -6.58 0.54 -1.29
N ILE A 211 -6.13 1.54 -0.55
CA ILE A 211 -5.11 1.39 0.48
C ILE A 211 -5.64 1.94 1.81
N ASP A 212 -5.47 1.25 2.93
CA ASP A 212 -5.84 1.87 4.21
C ASP A 212 -4.75 2.84 4.68
N GLU A 213 -3.52 2.35 4.76
CA GLU A 213 -2.41 3.08 5.37
C GLU A 213 -1.14 3.01 4.51
N ILE A 214 -0.44 4.14 4.35
CA ILE A 214 0.88 4.21 3.73
C ILE A 214 1.86 4.86 4.70
N TYR A 215 2.97 4.18 4.95
CA TYR A 215 4.12 4.69 5.70
C TYR A 215 5.29 4.88 4.73
N HIS A 216 5.57 6.15 4.40
CA HIS A 216 6.66 6.52 3.51
C HIS A 216 7.99 6.58 4.27
N ALA A 217 9.08 6.17 3.61
CA ALA A 217 10.44 6.25 4.11
C ALA A 217 11.39 6.80 3.03
N PRO A 218 12.46 7.51 3.43
CA PRO A 218 13.40 8.11 2.49
C PRO A 218 14.08 7.08 1.58
N TRP A 219 14.40 7.48 0.35
CA TRP A 219 15.10 6.67 -0.66
C TRP A 219 14.33 5.40 -1.08
N ASN A 220 13.02 5.39 -0.89
CA ASN A 220 12.13 4.34 -1.37
C ASN A 220 10.92 5.00 -2.04
N TYR A 221 10.30 4.32 -3.00
CA TYR A 221 9.18 4.91 -3.73
C TYR A 221 7.99 3.97 -3.93
N PHE A 222 6.81 4.56 -4.07
CA PHE A 222 5.57 3.90 -4.44
C PHE A 222 4.99 4.58 -5.69
N ASP A 223 5.13 3.92 -6.84
CA ASP A 223 4.78 4.44 -8.16
C ASP A 223 3.50 3.81 -8.70
N ALA A 224 2.37 4.43 -8.37
CA ALA A 224 1.04 4.03 -8.81
C ALA A 224 0.49 4.95 -9.92
N ARG A 225 1.36 5.59 -10.71
CA ARG A 225 0.95 6.47 -11.82
C ARG A 225 0.19 5.75 -12.94
N ASN A 226 0.38 4.44 -13.08
CA ASN A 226 -0.37 3.64 -14.06
C ASN A 226 -1.69 3.09 -13.50
N VAL A 227 -1.99 3.31 -12.23
CA VAL A 227 -3.31 3.00 -11.65
C VAL A 227 -4.15 4.26 -11.74
N THR A 228 -5.32 4.18 -12.40
CA THR A 228 -6.16 5.36 -12.65
C THR A 228 -6.53 6.08 -11.35
N ASP A 229 -7.10 5.35 -10.39
CA ASP A 229 -7.56 5.89 -9.11
C ASP A 229 -6.95 5.16 -7.92
N VAL A 230 -6.32 5.90 -7.01
CA VAL A 230 -5.91 5.39 -5.70
C VAL A 230 -6.72 6.06 -4.60
N GLU A 231 -7.30 5.24 -3.72
CA GLU A 231 -8.10 5.69 -2.58
C GLU A 231 -7.44 5.31 -1.26
N ILE A 232 -7.31 6.28 -0.35
CA ILE A 232 -6.76 6.09 0.99
C ILE A 232 -7.89 6.13 2.01
N ASN A 233 -8.07 5.06 2.78
CA ASN A 233 -9.15 4.97 3.76
C ASN A 233 -8.78 5.48 5.16
N LYS A 234 -7.50 5.44 5.56
CA LYS A 234 -7.10 5.78 6.93
C LYS A 234 -5.98 6.80 7.00
N ARG A 235 -4.80 6.54 6.41
CA ARG A 235 -3.65 7.43 6.62
C ARG A 235 -2.57 7.35 5.56
N ILE A 236 -1.95 8.50 5.26
CA ILE A 236 -0.60 8.58 4.71
C ILE A 236 0.30 9.29 5.73
N LEU A 237 1.42 8.68 6.09
CA LEU A 237 2.45 9.30 6.92
C LEU A 237 3.73 9.49 6.10
N PHE A 238 4.12 10.74 5.89
CA PHE A 238 5.36 11.09 5.20
C PHE A 238 6.55 11.15 6.16
N GLY A 239 7.51 10.24 5.97
CA GLY A 239 8.88 10.45 6.45
C GLY A 239 9.61 11.54 5.63
N ALA A 240 10.77 11.99 6.12
CA ALA A 240 11.62 12.92 5.37
C ALA A 240 11.97 12.35 3.97
N PRO A 241 12.05 13.18 2.92
CA PRO A 241 12.42 12.71 1.59
C PRO A 241 13.85 12.18 1.56
N GLY A 242 14.05 11.13 0.76
CA GLY A 242 15.38 10.79 0.27
C GLY A 242 15.39 11.08 -1.22
N ASN A 243 16.31 11.92 -1.70
CA ASN A 243 16.35 12.38 -3.08
C ASN A 243 16.49 11.22 -4.10
N ILE A 244 15.43 10.83 -4.80
CA ILE A 244 15.52 9.77 -5.81
C ILE A 244 15.61 10.41 -7.20
N ALA A 245 16.67 10.12 -7.95
CA ALA A 245 16.85 10.69 -9.29
C ALA A 245 15.64 10.39 -10.21
N GLY A 246 14.93 11.45 -10.62
CA GLY A 246 13.78 11.36 -11.52
C GLY A 246 12.48 10.78 -10.94
N LYS A 247 12.40 10.55 -9.61
CA LYS A 247 11.20 10.04 -8.93
C LYS A 247 10.94 10.79 -7.62
N THR A 248 9.68 10.79 -7.19
CA THR A 248 9.29 11.17 -5.82
C THR A 248 8.94 9.92 -5.01
N GLY A 249 8.96 10.04 -3.70
CA GLY A 249 8.62 9.00 -2.74
C GLY A 249 7.24 8.39 -3.01
N LEU A 250 6.19 9.20 -3.11
CA LEU A 250 4.86 8.71 -3.52
C LEU A 250 4.45 9.36 -4.86
N MET A 251 3.94 8.55 -5.78
CA MET A 251 3.50 9.00 -7.10
C MET A 251 2.16 8.37 -7.49
N PHE A 252 1.18 9.20 -7.84
CA PHE A 252 -0.17 8.76 -8.19
C PHE A 252 -0.64 9.41 -9.49
N ASN A 253 -1.57 8.75 -10.20
CA ASN A 253 -2.36 9.41 -11.22
C ASN A 253 -3.43 10.28 -10.54
N ASN A 254 -4.51 9.66 -10.06
CA ASN A 254 -5.48 10.31 -9.17
C ASN A 254 -5.31 9.79 -7.74
N LEU A 255 -5.43 10.69 -6.77
CA LEU A 255 -5.38 10.36 -5.34
C LEU A 255 -6.62 10.90 -4.63
N THR A 256 -7.33 10.01 -3.93
CA THR A 256 -8.46 10.36 -3.09
C THR A 256 -8.17 10.02 -1.64
N LEU A 257 -8.30 10.98 -0.74
CA LEU A 257 -8.44 10.74 0.70
C LEU A 257 -9.92 10.53 1.00
N ASN A 258 -10.29 9.34 1.45
CA ASN A 258 -11.67 9.04 1.84
C ASN A 258 -12.01 9.67 3.20
N SER A 259 -13.28 9.57 3.58
CA SER A 259 -13.79 10.17 4.81
C SER A 259 -12.99 9.72 6.02
N ASN A 260 -12.57 10.69 6.84
CA ASN A 260 -11.72 10.50 8.01
C ASN A 260 -10.29 10.02 7.77
N ALA A 261 -9.85 9.83 6.52
CA ALA A 261 -8.45 9.57 6.22
C ALA A 261 -7.59 10.80 6.57
N SER A 262 -6.33 10.58 6.96
CA SER A 262 -5.37 11.65 7.19
C SER A 262 -4.16 11.61 6.25
N MET A 263 -3.55 12.77 6.03
CA MET A 263 -2.28 12.89 5.32
C MET A 263 -1.34 13.77 6.13
N ASP A 264 -0.27 13.18 6.67
CA ASP A 264 0.60 13.80 7.66
C ASP A 264 1.97 14.11 7.03
N TYR A 265 2.35 15.39 6.92
CA TYR A 265 3.61 15.80 6.27
C TYR A 265 4.20 17.10 6.80
N GLY A 266 5.53 17.22 6.74
CA GLY A 266 6.30 18.39 7.21
C GLY A 266 6.57 19.43 6.12
N LYS A 267 7.73 20.10 6.21
CA LYS A 267 8.16 21.11 5.21
C LYS A 267 8.59 20.50 3.87
N ASP A 268 8.90 19.22 3.86
CA ASP A 268 9.34 18.50 2.67
C ASP A 268 8.31 17.40 2.37
N LEU A 269 7.58 17.55 1.27
CA LEU A 269 6.53 16.63 0.82
C LEU A 269 6.99 15.94 -0.46
N ASP A 270 7.20 14.63 -0.37
CA ASP A 270 7.71 13.83 -1.47
C ASP A 270 6.56 13.14 -2.23
N LEU A 271 5.73 13.96 -2.89
CA LEU A 271 4.48 13.54 -3.51
C LEU A 271 4.31 14.13 -4.91
N THR A 272 3.98 13.28 -5.88
CA THR A 272 3.55 13.67 -7.22
C THR A 272 2.13 13.15 -7.49
N ILE A 273 1.23 14.04 -7.92
CA ILE A 273 -0.12 13.69 -8.39
C ILE A 273 -0.26 14.22 -9.82
N GLN A 274 -0.33 13.32 -10.81
CA GLN A 274 -0.40 13.72 -12.23
C GLN A 274 -1.79 14.23 -12.64
N GLY A 275 -2.82 13.60 -12.10
CA GLY A 275 -4.22 13.87 -12.37
C GLY A 275 -4.85 14.69 -11.25
N HIS A 276 -5.91 14.14 -10.67
CA HIS A 276 -6.76 14.80 -9.70
C HIS A 276 -6.39 14.45 -8.26
N PHE A 277 -6.53 15.44 -7.37
CA PHE A 277 -6.53 15.21 -5.94
C PHE A 277 -7.93 15.44 -5.38
N THR A 278 -8.45 14.49 -4.61
CA THR A 278 -9.75 14.63 -3.94
C THR A 278 -9.56 14.45 -2.45
N ASN A 279 -9.87 15.46 -1.66
CA ASN A 279 -10.04 15.31 -0.22
C ASN A 279 -11.54 15.15 0.09
N ASN A 280 -11.99 13.91 0.27
CA ASN A 280 -13.36 13.57 0.60
C ASN A 280 -13.55 13.49 2.11
N GLN A 281 -13.65 14.63 2.79
CA GLN A 281 -13.86 14.71 4.25
C GLN A 281 -12.70 14.07 5.07
N GLY A 282 -11.50 14.02 4.49
CA GLY A 282 -10.25 13.69 5.18
C GLY A 282 -9.56 14.92 5.74
N THR A 283 -8.41 14.73 6.40
CA THR A 283 -7.64 15.83 7.02
C THR A 283 -6.18 15.80 6.58
N MET A 284 -5.68 16.88 6.01
CA MET A 284 -4.25 17.10 5.79
C MET A 284 -3.63 17.75 7.02
N ASN A 285 -2.70 17.07 7.68
CA ASN A 285 -1.97 17.56 8.85
C ASN A 285 -0.57 18.02 8.43
N LEU A 286 -0.39 19.34 8.38
CA LEU A 286 0.84 20.01 7.98
C LEU A 286 1.63 20.39 9.21
N PHE A 287 2.89 19.98 9.29
CA PHE A 287 3.78 20.32 10.40
C PHE A 287 4.74 21.42 9.97
N VAL A 288 4.65 22.58 10.63
CA VAL A 288 5.54 23.71 10.36
C VAL A 288 6.96 23.38 10.79
N GLN A 289 7.90 23.53 9.86
CA GLN A 289 9.33 23.36 10.08
C GLN A 289 10.07 24.43 9.25
N ASP A 290 11.16 24.97 9.79
CA ASP A 290 11.93 26.06 9.16
C ASP A 290 11.06 27.26 8.71
N GLY A 291 10.02 27.57 9.49
CA GLY A 291 9.11 28.68 9.24
C GLY A 291 8.15 28.51 8.06
N ARG A 292 8.04 27.31 7.47
CA ARG A 292 7.19 27.04 6.30
C ARG A 292 6.49 25.69 6.38
N VAL A 293 5.62 25.44 5.41
CA VAL A 293 4.98 24.14 5.12
C VAL A 293 5.19 23.76 3.66
N ALA A 294 5.04 22.48 3.33
CA ALA A 294 5.09 22.03 1.95
C ALA A 294 3.77 22.31 1.21
N THR A 295 3.87 22.63 -0.08
CA THR A 295 2.72 22.74 -0.99
C THR A 295 2.37 21.38 -1.57
N LEU A 296 1.11 20.96 -1.48
CA LEU A 296 0.58 19.84 -2.25
C LEU A 296 0.26 20.31 -3.67
N ASN A 297 0.80 19.63 -4.67
CA ASN A 297 0.60 19.96 -6.08
C ASN A 297 -0.24 18.86 -6.76
N ALA A 298 -1.38 19.24 -7.32
CA ALA A 298 -2.18 18.38 -8.21
C ALA A 298 -2.00 18.84 -9.66
N GLY A 299 -1.72 17.91 -10.57
CA GLY A 299 -1.48 18.22 -11.98
C GLY A 299 -2.71 18.76 -12.74
N HIS A 300 -3.90 18.41 -12.26
CA HIS A 300 -5.19 18.87 -12.80
C HIS A 300 -6.02 19.59 -11.74
N GLN A 301 -7.10 18.99 -11.24
CA GLN A 301 -8.02 19.61 -10.28
C GLN A 301 -7.77 19.09 -8.86
N ALA A 302 -7.96 19.97 -7.87
CA ALA A 302 -8.07 19.59 -6.47
C ALA A 302 -9.53 19.78 -6.00
N SER A 303 -10.15 18.77 -5.42
CA SER A 303 -11.52 18.81 -4.90
C SER A 303 -11.51 18.73 -3.38
N MET A 304 -12.08 19.74 -2.72
CA MET A 304 -12.23 19.83 -1.27
C MET A 304 -13.68 19.58 -0.90
N ILE A 305 -14.00 18.36 -0.46
CA ILE A 305 -15.36 17.94 -0.13
C ILE A 305 -15.50 17.92 1.40
N PHE A 306 -16.51 18.60 1.92
CA PHE A 306 -16.76 18.74 3.35
C PHE A 306 -18.24 18.64 3.70
N ASN A 307 -18.54 18.45 4.97
CA ASN A 307 -19.88 18.45 5.52
C ASN A 307 -19.98 19.42 6.71
N ASN A 308 -21.18 19.60 7.25
CA ASN A 308 -21.45 20.44 8.42
C ASN A 308 -21.45 19.65 9.75
N LEU A 309 -20.77 18.50 9.80
CA LEU A 309 -20.65 17.72 11.03
C LEU A 309 -19.78 18.48 12.03
N VAL A 310 -20.36 18.79 13.18
CA VAL A 310 -19.67 19.41 14.31
C VAL A 310 -19.00 18.31 15.14
N ASP A 311 -17.70 18.42 15.34
CA ASP A 311 -16.93 17.55 16.22
C ASP A 311 -17.27 17.90 17.67
N SER A 312 -17.78 16.93 18.43
CA SER A 312 -18.20 17.13 19.83
C SER A 312 -17.05 17.53 20.76
N ALA A 313 -15.82 17.10 20.46
CA ALA A 313 -14.65 17.46 21.27
C ALA A 313 -14.32 18.96 21.14
N THR A 314 -14.47 19.51 19.94
CA THR A 314 -14.12 20.91 19.64
C THR A 314 -15.31 21.87 19.63
N GLY A 315 -16.54 21.36 19.47
CA GLY A 315 -17.73 22.17 19.23
C GLY A 315 -17.74 22.85 17.87
N PHE A 316 -16.91 22.40 16.91
CA PHE A 316 -16.77 23.04 15.60
C PHE A 316 -16.59 22.03 14.46
N TYR A 317 -16.61 22.50 13.21
CA TYR A 317 -16.43 21.64 12.05
C TYR A 317 -15.07 20.96 12.04
N LYS A 318 -15.05 19.69 11.61
CA LYS A 318 -13.79 18.96 11.41
C LYS A 318 -12.94 19.65 10.33
N PRO A 319 -11.65 19.95 10.59
CA PRO A 319 -10.81 20.58 9.60
C PRO A 319 -10.46 19.62 8.44
N LEU A 320 -10.46 20.16 7.22
CA LEU A 320 -9.86 19.52 6.05
C LEU A 320 -8.35 19.75 5.99
N ILE A 321 -7.87 20.87 6.53
CA ILE A 321 -6.44 21.19 6.65
C ILE A 321 -6.16 21.66 8.07
N LYS A 322 -5.15 21.05 8.70
CA LYS A 322 -4.61 21.46 10.01
C LYS A 322 -3.16 21.85 9.84
N ILE A 323 -2.79 23.07 10.24
CA ILE A 323 -1.40 23.53 10.31
C ILE A 323 -0.99 23.50 11.78
N ASN A 324 -0.16 22.52 12.14
CA ASN A 324 0.37 22.35 13.48
C ASN A 324 1.62 23.20 13.67
N ASN A 325 1.76 23.77 14.87
CA ASN A 325 2.82 24.71 15.23
C ASN A 325 2.82 25.98 14.36
N ALA A 326 1.63 26.49 14.05
CA ALA A 326 1.41 27.64 13.18
C ALA A 326 2.05 28.94 13.71
N GLN A 327 2.28 29.05 15.02
CA GLN A 327 3.02 30.17 15.64
C GLN A 327 4.45 30.31 15.11
N ASN A 328 5.02 29.22 14.57
CA ASN A 328 6.37 29.21 14.01
C ASN A 328 6.42 29.62 12.54
N LEU A 329 5.29 29.88 11.87
CA LEU A 329 5.27 30.32 10.47
C LEU A 329 5.98 31.67 10.32
N THR A 330 6.74 31.82 9.24
CA THR A 330 7.28 33.12 8.85
C THR A 330 6.13 34.09 8.58
N LYS A 331 6.03 35.15 9.39
CA LYS A 331 5.01 36.19 9.26
C LYS A 331 5.22 37.01 7.98
N ASN A 332 4.14 37.64 7.51
CA ASN A 332 4.14 38.54 6.34
C ASN A 332 4.67 37.87 5.05
N LYS A 333 4.48 36.55 4.95
CA LYS A 333 4.87 35.74 3.80
C LYS A 333 3.72 34.84 3.40
N GLU A 334 3.51 34.67 2.09
CA GLU A 334 2.53 33.73 1.57
C GLU A 334 3.03 32.28 1.76
N HIS A 335 2.18 31.44 2.34
CA HIS A 335 2.41 30.00 2.49
C HIS A 335 1.37 29.25 1.66
N VAL A 336 1.77 28.75 0.49
CA VAL A 336 0.88 28.04 -0.43
C VAL A 336 0.67 26.61 0.06
N LEU A 337 -0.57 26.23 0.38
CA LEU A 337 -0.89 24.91 0.93
C LEU A 337 -1.20 23.88 -0.17
N VAL A 338 -1.98 24.31 -1.17
CA VAL A 338 -2.45 23.47 -2.28
C VAL A 338 -2.36 24.27 -3.57
N LYS A 339 -1.84 23.65 -4.63
CA LYS A 339 -1.76 24.21 -5.97
C LYS A 339 -2.34 23.21 -6.97
N ALA A 340 -3.25 23.69 -7.81
CA ALA A 340 -3.90 22.93 -8.87
C ALA A 340 -4.32 23.89 -10.00
N ARG A 341 -4.76 23.37 -11.14
CA ARG A 341 -5.34 24.20 -12.22
C ARG A 341 -6.66 24.84 -11.78
N ASN A 342 -7.50 24.04 -11.12
CA ASN A 342 -8.76 24.47 -10.50
C ASN A 342 -8.85 23.86 -9.10
N ILE A 343 -9.46 24.58 -8.17
CA ILE A 343 -9.78 24.08 -6.83
C ILE A 343 -11.29 24.17 -6.64
N ASP A 344 -11.93 23.02 -6.50
CA ASP A 344 -13.38 22.91 -6.33
C ASP A 344 -13.71 22.70 -4.85
N TYR A 345 -14.75 23.38 -4.38
CA TYR A 345 -15.26 23.25 -3.01
C TYR A 345 -16.66 22.65 -3.08
N ASN A 346 -16.89 21.55 -2.37
CA ASN A 346 -18.15 20.82 -2.43
C ASN A 346 -18.69 20.55 -1.03
N LEU A 347 -19.87 21.08 -0.73
CA LEU A 347 -20.61 20.74 0.48
C LEU A 347 -21.47 19.50 0.22
N VAL A 348 -21.31 18.46 1.04
CA VAL A 348 -22.13 17.25 1.02
C VAL A 348 -22.92 17.11 2.32
N GLY A 349 -24.09 16.49 2.23
CA GLY A 349 -24.89 16.15 3.40
C GLY A 349 -24.18 15.16 4.32
N VAL A 350 -24.57 15.15 5.59
CA VAL A 350 -24.13 14.12 6.55
C VAL A 350 -24.99 12.88 6.34
N GLN A 351 -24.39 11.70 6.12
CA GLN A 351 -25.15 10.45 6.01
C GLN A 351 -26.05 10.26 7.26
N GLY A 352 -27.36 10.11 7.06
CA GLY A 352 -28.34 9.94 8.14
C GLY A 352 -28.89 11.25 8.73
N ALA A 353 -28.42 12.41 8.28
CA ALA A 353 -29.08 13.69 8.55
C ALA A 353 -30.02 14.03 7.38
N SER A 354 -31.20 14.60 7.67
CA SER A 354 -32.07 15.12 6.61
C SER A 354 -31.29 16.11 5.74
N TYR A 355 -31.45 15.99 4.41
CA TYR A 355 -30.95 16.97 3.45
C TYR A 355 -31.49 18.40 3.73
N ASP A 356 -32.51 18.53 4.58
CA ASP A 356 -33.14 19.78 5.00
C ASP A 356 -32.22 20.77 5.74
N ASN A 357 -31.05 20.34 6.23
CA ASN A 357 -30.06 21.22 6.86
C ASN A 357 -28.86 21.57 5.96
N ILE A 358 -28.94 21.32 4.65
CA ILE A 358 -28.25 22.22 3.71
C ILE A 358 -29.15 23.45 3.59
N SER A 359 -29.36 24.18 4.71
CA SER A 359 -29.88 25.54 4.59
C SER A 359 -28.94 26.22 3.61
N ALA A 360 -29.47 26.72 2.49
CA ALA A 360 -28.72 27.48 1.52
C ALA A 360 -27.98 28.58 2.30
N SER A 361 -26.74 28.29 2.69
CA SER A 361 -25.93 29.25 3.39
C SER A 361 -25.63 30.27 2.31
N ASN A 362 -26.04 31.52 2.52
CA ASN A 362 -25.72 32.61 1.60
C ASN A 362 -24.20 32.87 1.49
N THR A 363 -23.38 32.08 2.18
CA THR A 363 -21.92 32.07 2.13
C THR A 363 -21.40 31.21 0.99
N ASN A 364 -20.47 31.76 0.23
CA ASN A 364 -19.75 31.04 -0.82
C ASN A 364 -19.08 29.77 -0.23
N LEU A 365 -19.09 28.66 -0.97
CA LEU A 365 -18.44 27.40 -0.57
C LEU A 365 -16.96 27.57 -0.20
N GLN A 366 -16.28 28.52 -0.84
CA GLN A 366 -14.90 28.88 -0.49
C GLN A 366 -14.80 29.47 0.92
N ASP A 367 -15.77 30.28 1.36
CA ASP A 367 -15.75 30.85 2.71
C ASP A 367 -16.05 29.78 3.77
N GLN A 368 -16.97 28.87 3.49
CA GLN A 368 -17.21 27.70 4.34
C GLN A 368 -15.98 26.79 4.43
N PHE A 369 -15.22 26.66 3.34
CA PHE A 369 -13.97 25.93 3.36
C PHE A 369 -12.93 26.59 4.28
N LYS A 370 -12.85 27.93 4.34
CA LYS A 370 -11.92 28.63 5.24
C LYS A 370 -12.15 28.30 6.71
N GLU A 371 -13.40 28.06 7.13
CA GLU A 371 -13.72 27.60 8.50
C GLU A 371 -13.14 26.20 8.80
N ARG A 372 -12.85 25.41 7.76
CA ARG A 372 -12.29 24.04 7.86
C ARG A 372 -10.78 24.01 7.62
N LEU A 373 -10.15 25.17 7.58
CA LEU A 373 -8.70 25.34 7.66
C LEU A 373 -8.38 25.82 9.07
N ALA A 374 -7.56 25.07 9.80
CA ALA A 374 -7.26 25.33 11.20
C ALA A 374 -5.76 25.52 11.44
N LEU A 375 -5.40 26.57 12.17
CA LEU A 375 -4.04 26.86 12.61
C LEU A 375 -3.95 26.54 14.10
N TYR A 376 -2.95 25.76 14.49
CA TYR A 376 -2.76 25.34 15.88
C TYR A 376 -1.45 25.86 16.46
N ASN A 377 -1.53 26.45 17.65
CA ASN A 377 -0.40 26.76 18.51
C ASN A 377 -0.43 25.83 19.73
N ASN A 378 0.56 24.95 19.86
CA ASN A 378 0.67 23.97 20.95
C ASN A 378 -0.65 23.21 21.21
N ASN A 379 -1.26 22.68 20.13
CA ASN A 379 -2.55 21.97 20.10
C ASN A 379 -3.81 22.82 20.35
N ASN A 380 -3.69 24.12 20.60
CA ASN A 380 -4.85 25.03 20.68
C ASN A 380 -5.05 25.76 19.35
N ARG A 381 -6.30 25.84 18.88
CA ARG A 381 -6.63 26.53 17.64
C ARG A 381 -6.50 28.05 17.82
N MET A 382 -5.82 28.73 16.89
CA MET A 382 -5.51 30.17 16.99
C MET A 382 -6.12 31.03 15.87
N ASP A 383 -6.57 30.44 14.76
CA ASP A 383 -7.26 31.16 13.68
C ASP A 383 -8.70 31.53 14.06
N ILE A 384 -9.40 30.59 14.71
CA ILE A 384 -10.77 30.76 15.18
C ILE A 384 -10.85 30.16 16.59
N CYS A 385 -11.15 31.00 17.57
CA CYS A 385 -11.42 30.55 18.93
C CYS A 385 -12.89 30.15 19.07
N VAL A 386 -13.13 28.85 19.24
CA VAL A 386 -14.47 28.30 19.43
C VAL A 386 -14.78 28.29 20.92
N VAL A 387 -15.66 29.17 21.36
CA VAL A 387 -16.05 29.30 22.79
C VAL A 387 -17.43 28.71 22.98
N ARG A 388 -17.51 27.54 23.62
CA ARG A 388 -18.79 26.91 23.93
C ARG A 388 -19.43 27.56 25.16
N LYS A 389 -20.76 27.57 25.17
CA LYS A 389 -21.54 28.13 26.29
C LYS A 389 -21.09 27.51 27.62
N ASN A 390 -20.83 28.36 28.61
CA ASN A 390 -20.40 27.97 29.96
C ASN A 390 -19.08 27.18 30.03
N ASN A 391 -18.20 27.28 29.03
CA ASN A 391 -16.89 26.65 29.06
C ASN A 391 -15.78 27.71 29.15
N THR A 392 -15.31 27.99 30.37
CA THR A 392 -14.21 28.94 30.59
C THR A 392 -12.85 28.39 30.15
N ASP A 393 -12.71 27.08 29.99
CA ASP A 393 -11.47 26.46 29.52
C ASP A 393 -11.25 26.72 28.03
N ASP A 394 -12.31 26.84 27.23
CA ASP A 394 -12.21 27.27 25.82
C ASP A 394 -11.60 28.69 25.72
N ILE A 395 -11.95 29.59 26.66
CA ILE A 395 -11.40 30.95 26.72
C ILE A 395 -9.92 30.91 27.12
N LYS A 396 -9.55 30.11 28.13
CA LYS A 396 -8.14 29.95 28.54
C LYS A 396 -7.29 29.35 27.41
N ALA A 397 -7.79 28.32 26.74
CA ALA A 397 -7.13 27.68 25.62
C ALA A 397 -6.91 28.67 24.46
N CYS A 398 -7.92 29.48 24.15
CA CYS A 398 -7.80 30.57 23.18
C CYS A 398 -6.72 31.58 23.60
N GLY A 399 -6.75 32.07 24.84
CA GLY A 399 -5.74 33.00 25.37
C GLY A 399 -4.32 32.42 25.29
N MET A 400 -4.12 31.14 25.64
CA MET A 400 -2.83 30.49 25.48
C MET A 400 -2.40 30.38 24.00
N ALA A 401 -3.35 30.20 23.07
CA ALA A 401 -3.06 30.06 21.65
C ALA A 401 -2.64 31.38 20.99
N ILE A 402 -3.25 32.49 21.40
CA ILE A 402 -3.04 33.81 20.78
C ILE A 402 -2.05 34.70 21.54
N GLY A 403 -1.67 34.32 22.77
CA GLY A 403 -0.84 35.12 23.67
C GLY A 403 -1.66 36.17 24.42
#